data_AF-A0A2D6EWS4-F1
#
_entry.id   AF-A0A2D6EWS4-F1
#
_cell.length_a   1.000
_cell.length_b   1.000
_cell.length_c   1.000
_cell.angle_alpha   90.00
_cell.angle_beta   90.00
_cell.angle_gamma   90.00
#
_symmetry.space_group_name_H-M   'P 1'
#
loop_
_entity.id
_entity.type
_entity.pdbx_description
1 polymer ?
#
loop_
_entity_poly.entity_id
_entity_poly.type
_entity_poly.pdbx_seq_one_letter_code
_entity_poly.pdbx_strand_id
1 'polypeptide(L)'
;MSLSLVPTLARSDVSLASVTDELFEALLDETVTDNKARVEEHFRLKAMTAETDMGQIDPAYYNQLKEVFIDEVLPLYEKLERRLQEIDDNAQQRSLGKYVLGTVIVANVLELVMTRGGSLHPFNLVKYAMLEVPLGIGLYFLASLGDVARKAKEERKFFRAVRQKDKRLKTEERYRTLQEVLEGDVLQTEALTIFEHYQGPEEFWEDYERVLSIDPTTDRAMDTIAGSMSQPNAFDDFLDMHTKGHYSDDKREFRFNKLFVMAHSYFVQQDTKGYALAQLEVRQ
;
A
#
# COMPACT_ATOMS: atom_id res chain seq x y z
N MET A 1 29.75 16.31 -14.66
CA MET A 1 28.34 16.48 -15.08
C MET A 1 27.45 15.79 -14.07
N SER A 2 26.31 16.39 -13.70
CA SER A 2 25.47 15.99 -12.57
C SER A 2 24.84 14.61 -12.77
N LEU A 3 25.26 13.64 -11.95
CA LEU A 3 24.51 12.42 -11.69
C LEU A 3 23.35 12.76 -10.75
N SER A 4 22.20 13.05 -11.32
CA SER A 4 20.93 13.12 -10.61
C SER A 4 19.86 12.44 -11.47
N LEU A 5 19.95 11.13 -11.54
CA LEU A 5 18.85 10.26 -11.93
C LEU A 5 18.63 9.26 -10.78
N VAL A 6 18.46 9.80 -9.57
CA VAL A 6 17.44 9.21 -8.70
C VAL A 6 16.15 9.43 -9.48
N PRO A 7 15.36 8.40 -9.83
CA PRO A 7 14.05 8.63 -10.39
C PRO A 7 13.37 9.56 -9.40
N THR A 8 13.11 10.78 -9.85
CA THR A 8 12.36 11.76 -9.08
C THR A 8 11.15 10.99 -8.61
N LEU A 9 11.03 10.81 -7.29
CA LEU A 9 9.76 10.59 -6.62
C LEU A 9 8.90 11.79 -7.06
N ALA A 10 8.36 11.72 -8.28
CA ALA A 10 7.22 12.48 -8.67
C ALA A 10 6.22 12.08 -7.60
N ARG A 11 6.02 13.00 -6.65
CA ARG A 11 4.96 12.90 -5.67
C ARG A 11 3.69 12.76 -6.48
N SER A 12 3.27 11.53 -6.77
CA SER A 12 1.90 11.32 -7.15
C SER A 12 1.11 11.71 -5.91
N ASP A 13 0.30 12.77 -6.01
CA ASP A 13 -0.72 13.09 -5.01
C ASP A 13 -1.76 11.94 -4.88
N VAL A 14 -1.66 10.95 -5.77
CA VAL A 14 -2.33 9.65 -5.73
C VAL A 14 -1.69 8.78 -4.64
N SER A 15 -2.49 8.43 -3.64
CA SER A 15 -2.16 7.60 -2.49
C SER A 15 -3.37 6.77 -2.10
N LEU A 16 -3.19 5.73 -1.28
CA LEU A 16 -4.32 4.91 -0.85
C LEU A 16 -5.36 5.76 -0.10
N ALA A 17 -4.89 6.74 0.69
CA ALA A 17 -5.76 7.67 1.41
C ALA A 17 -6.54 8.60 0.48
N SER A 18 -5.89 9.21 -0.52
CA SER A 18 -6.57 10.14 -1.44
C SER A 18 -7.57 9.40 -2.34
N VAL A 19 -7.24 8.21 -2.84
CA VAL A 19 -8.18 7.38 -3.61
C VAL A 19 -9.36 6.92 -2.75
N THR A 20 -9.12 6.60 -1.47
CA THR A 20 -10.20 6.26 -0.56
C THR A 20 -11.13 7.45 -0.33
N ASP A 21 -10.60 8.65 -0.12
CA ASP A 21 -11.42 9.86 0.04
C ASP A 21 -12.28 10.13 -1.21
N GLU A 22 -11.74 9.90 -2.41
CA GLU A 22 -12.48 10.05 -3.68
C GLU A 22 -13.60 9.01 -3.87
N LEU A 23 -13.34 7.75 -3.48
CA LEU A 23 -14.28 6.64 -3.66
C LEU A 23 -15.31 6.52 -2.54
N PHE A 24 -15.08 7.17 -1.39
CA PHE A 24 -15.86 6.92 -0.17
C PHE A 24 -17.37 7.09 -0.36
N GLU A 25 -17.78 8.25 -0.87
CA GLU A 25 -19.20 8.57 -1.12
C GLU A 25 -19.80 7.64 -2.18
N ALA A 26 -19.02 7.31 -3.21
CA ALA A 26 -19.46 6.42 -4.27
C ALA A 26 -19.66 4.98 -3.74
N LEU A 27 -18.87 4.55 -2.76
CA LEU A 27 -19.01 3.22 -2.16
C LEU A 27 -20.20 3.16 -1.19
N LEU A 28 -20.51 4.25 -0.47
CA LEU A 28 -21.69 4.37 0.42
C LEU A 28 -23.05 4.38 -0.29
N ASP A 29 -23.05 4.49 -1.61
CA ASP A 29 -24.28 4.43 -2.40
C ASP A 29 -24.82 2.99 -2.49
N GLU A 30 -25.83 2.72 -1.64
CA GLU A 30 -26.57 1.44 -1.53
C GLU A 30 -27.28 1.00 -2.84
N THR A 31 -27.37 1.87 -3.86
CA THR A 31 -28.03 1.53 -5.12
C THR A 31 -27.25 0.53 -5.99
N VAL A 32 -25.98 0.25 -5.65
CA VAL A 32 -25.12 -0.63 -6.43
C VAL A 32 -24.63 -1.81 -5.60
N THR A 33 -24.82 -2.99 -6.16
CA THR A 33 -24.58 -4.27 -5.49
C THR A 33 -23.15 -4.81 -5.61
N ASP A 34 -22.30 -4.21 -6.45
CA ASP A 34 -20.92 -4.68 -6.67
C ASP A 34 -19.89 -3.56 -6.46
N ASN A 35 -19.45 -3.43 -5.20
CA ASN A 35 -18.42 -2.47 -4.81
C ASN A 35 -17.06 -2.78 -5.44
N LYS A 36 -16.77 -4.04 -5.78
CA LYS A 36 -15.50 -4.42 -6.42
C LYS A 36 -15.46 -3.91 -7.86
N ALA A 37 -16.51 -4.14 -8.64
CA ALA A 37 -16.61 -3.63 -10.01
C ALA A 37 -16.49 -2.10 -10.08
N ARG A 38 -17.03 -1.39 -9.08
CA ARG A 38 -16.94 0.07 -8.98
C ARG A 38 -15.50 0.55 -8.73
N VAL A 39 -14.77 -0.12 -7.84
CA VAL A 39 -13.34 0.15 -7.61
C VAL A 39 -12.56 -0.12 -8.89
N GLU A 40 -12.77 -1.27 -9.54
CA GLU A 40 -12.09 -1.64 -10.78
C GLU A 40 -12.31 -0.61 -11.89
N GLU A 41 -13.55 -0.16 -12.09
CA GLU A 41 -13.88 0.85 -13.10
C GLU A 41 -13.24 2.21 -12.78
N HIS A 42 -13.24 2.62 -11.52
CA HIS A 42 -12.58 3.87 -11.11
C HIS A 42 -11.08 3.85 -11.43
N PHE A 43 -10.39 2.77 -11.07
CA PHE A 43 -8.96 2.62 -11.38
C PHE A 43 -8.70 2.50 -12.88
N ARG A 44 -9.60 1.86 -13.65
CA ARG A 44 -9.52 1.80 -15.11
C ARG A 44 -9.61 3.18 -15.75
N LEU A 45 -10.56 4.01 -15.31
CA LEU A 45 -10.71 5.38 -15.80
C LEU A 45 -9.51 6.25 -15.44
N LYS A 46 -8.98 6.15 -14.21
CA LYS A 46 -7.78 6.88 -13.78
C LYS A 46 -6.56 6.50 -14.61
N ALA A 47 -6.34 5.20 -14.86
CA ALA A 47 -5.25 4.72 -15.70
C ALA A 47 -5.36 5.25 -17.14
N MET A 48 -6.55 5.17 -17.74
CA MET A 48 -6.80 5.70 -19.09
C MET A 48 -6.56 7.20 -19.19
N THR A 49 -6.96 7.96 -18.16
CA THR A 49 -6.75 9.43 -18.13
C THR A 49 -5.26 9.77 -18.01
N ALA A 50 -4.51 9.01 -17.20
CA ALA A 50 -3.07 9.16 -17.03
C ALA A 50 -2.28 8.82 -18.31
N GLU A 51 -2.76 7.85 -19.09
CA GLU A 51 -2.19 7.52 -20.40
C GLU A 51 -2.39 8.65 -21.42
N THR A 52 -3.55 9.32 -21.43
CA THR A 52 -3.79 10.48 -22.31
C THR A 52 -3.05 11.74 -21.90
N ASP A 53 -2.77 11.94 -20.61
CA ASP A 53 -2.15 13.17 -20.07
C ASP A 53 -0.60 13.17 -20.16
N MET A 54 0.01 12.33 -21.00
CA MET A 54 1.46 12.28 -21.24
C MET A 54 2.34 12.18 -19.97
N GLY A 55 2.08 11.17 -19.12
CA GLY A 55 3.17 10.49 -18.41
C GLY A 55 3.62 11.04 -17.06
N GLN A 56 2.71 11.58 -16.23
CA GLN A 56 3.07 11.93 -14.84
C GLN A 56 3.07 10.72 -13.89
N ILE A 57 2.36 9.63 -14.21
CA ILE A 57 2.23 8.45 -13.34
C ILE A 57 2.17 7.18 -14.21
N ASP A 58 2.96 6.16 -13.83
CA ASP A 58 2.99 4.85 -14.49
C ASP A 58 1.63 4.12 -14.33
N PRO A 59 0.98 3.65 -15.42
CA PRO A 59 -0.22 2.82 -15.34
C PRO A 59 -0.08 1.58 -14.44
N ALA A 60 1.13 1.01 -14.32
CA ALA A 60 1.39 -0.11 -13.41
C ALA A 60 1.16 0.26 -11.94
N TYR A 61 1.42 1.52 -11.56
CA TYR A 61 1.18 2.02 -10.20
C TYR A 61 -0.31 2.02 -9.83
N TYR A 62 -1.19 2.38 -10.76
CA TYR A 62 -2.64 2.32 -10.55
C TYR A 62 -3.14 0.89 -10.39
N ASN A 63 -2.58 -0.06 -11.14
CA ASN A 63 -2.94 -1.48 -10.99
C ASN A 63 -2.51 -2.03 -9.63
N GLN A 64 -1.29 -1.68 -9.16
CA GLN A 64 -0.84 -2.06 -7.84
C GLN A 64 -1.69 -1.44 -6.72
N LEU A 65 -2.03 -0.14 -6.84
CA LEU A 65 -2.93 0.52 -5.89
C LEU A 65 -4.33 -0.09 -5.89
N LYS A 66 -4.85 -0.49 -7.05
CA LYS A 66 -6.14 -1.18 -7.19
C LYS A 66 -6.14 -2.50 -6.43
N GLU A 67 -5.12 -3.33 -6.62
CA GLU A 67 -4.99 -4.61 -5.91
C GLU A 67 -4.94 -4.40 -4.40
N VAL A 68 -4.10 -3.48 -3.93
CA VAL A 68 -4.03 -3.12 -2.51
C VAL A 68 -5.37 -2.58 -1.99
N PHE A 69 -6.08 -1.77 -2.78
CA PHE A 69 -7.38 -1.25 -2.38
C PHE A 69 -8.41 -2.38 -2.21
N ILE A 70 -8.48 -3.28 -3.19
CA ILE A 70 -9.42 -4.42 -3.17
C ILE A 70 -9.11 -5.36 -2.01
N ASP A 71 -7.83 -5.64 -1.75
CA ASP A 71 -7.44 -6.63 -0.72
C ASP A 71 -7.45 -6.05 0.69
N GLU A 72 -7.14 -4.75 0.84
CA GLU A 72 -6.91 -4.15 2.15
C GLU A 72 -7.92 -3.09 2.58
N VAL A 73 -8.48 -2.32 1.64
CA VAL A 73 -9.40 -1.21 1.95
C VAL A 73 -10.85 -1.65 1.82
N LEU A 74 -11.20 -2.40 0.78
CA LEU A 74 -12.57 -2.87 0.56
C LEU A 74 -13.11 -3.71 1.74
N PRO A 75 -12.33 -4.64 2.36
CA PRO A 75 -12.81 -5.35 3.54
C PRO A 75 -12.96 -4.46 4.79
N LEU A 76 -12.24 -3.34 4.87
CA LEU A 76 -12.44 -2.34 5.93
C LEU A 76 -13.72 -1.54 5.68
N TYR A 77 -14.02 -1.27 4.41
CA TYR A 77 -15.24 -0.62 3.99
C TYR A 77 -16.47 -1.50 4.30
N GLU A 78 -16.46 -2.78 3.93
CA GLU A 78 -17.56 -3.72 4.25
C GLU A 78 -17.81 -3.83 5.77
N LYS A 79 -16.74 -3.75 6.58
CA LYS A 79 -16.87 -3.70 8.04
C LYS A 79 -17.51 -2.40 8.51
N LEU A 80 -17.15 -1.26 7.90
CA LEU A 80 -17.77 0.03 8.21
C LEU A 80 -19.26 -0.01 7.86
N GLU A 81 -19.61 -0.47 6.66
CA GLU A 81 -20.99 -0.60 6.17
C GLU A 81 -21.86 -1.41 7.15
N ARG A 82 -21.39 -2.61 7.55
CA ARG A 82 -22.10 -3.43 8.56
C ARG A 82 -22.30 -2.69 9.88
N ARG A 83 -21.30 -1.92 10.34
CA ARG A 83 -21.41 -1.13 11.58
C ARG A 83 -22.39 0.02 11.46
N LEU A 84 -22.43 0.68 10.30
CA LEU A 84 -23.39 1.74 10.03
C LEU A 84 -24.81 1.18 9.98
N GLN A 85 -25.00 0.04 9.31
CA GLN A 85 -26.27 -0.68 9.26
C GLN A 85 -26.74 -1.13 10.65
N GLU A 86 -25.84 -1.69 11.48
CA GLU A 86 -26.15 -1.99 12.89
C GLU A 86 -26.64 -0.75 13.65
N ILE A 87 -26.05 0.43 13.42
CA ILE A 87 -26.47 1.67 14.07
C ILE A 87 -27.85 2.09 13.56
N ASP A 88 -28.11 1.97 12.26
CA ASP A 88 -29.38 2.32 11.64
C ASP A 88 -30.52 1.38 12.06
N ASP A 89 -30.30 0.08 12.09
CA ASP A 89 -31.27 -0.91 12.59
C ASP A 89 -31.64 -0.61 14.05
N ASN A 90 -30.63 -0.30 14.88
CA ASN A 90 -30.83 0.11 16.26
C ASN A 90 -31.56 1.46 16.40
N ALA A 91 -31.41 2.36 15.42
CA ALA A 91 -32.16 3.62 15.39
C ALA A 91 -33.62 3.39 14.98
N GLN A 92 -33.87 2.54 13.98
CA GLN A 92 -35.21 2.20 13.49
C GLN A 92 -36.05 1.43 14.52
N GLN A 93 -35.43 0.59 15.35
CA GLN A 93 -36.12 -0.14 16.42
C GLN A 93 -36.54 0.74 17.61
N ARG A 94 -36.08 2.00 17.67
CA ARG A 94 -36.46 2.94 18.73
C ARG A 94 -37.86 3.48 18.46
N SER A 95 -38.66 3.47 19.51
CA SER A 95 -39.99 4.07 19.49
C SER A 95 -40.04 5.18 20.52
N LEU A 96 -40.43 6.38 20.09
CA LEU A 96 -40.70 7.52 20.98
C LEU A 96 -41.62 7.11 22.14
N GLY A 97 -42.64 6.30 21.85
CA GLY A 97 -43.57 5.78 22.83
C GLY A 97 -42.91 4.92 23.91
N LYS A 98 -41.88 4.13 23.56
CA LYS A 98 -41.12 3.34 24.55
C LYS A 98 -40.29 4.23 25.48
N TYR A 99 -39.71 5.31 24.97
CA TYR A 99 -38.94 6.25 25.80
C TYR A 99 -39.85 7.05 26.73
N VAL A 100 -40.98 7.55 26.22
CA VAL A 100 -41.99 8.27 27.02
C VAL A 100 -42.65 7.36 28.06
N LEU A 101 -43.05 6.14 27.69
CA LEU A 101 -43.63 5.20 28.64
C LEU A 101 -42.59 4.73 29.67
N GLY A 102 -41.34 4.53 29.25
CA GLY A 102 -40.24 4.16 30.13
C GLY A 102 -39.93 5.25 31.17
N THR A 103 -39.89 6.53 30.78
CA THR A 103 -39.70 7.63 31.73
C THR A 103 -40.84 7.70 32.73
N VAL A 104 -42.08 7.52 32.29
CA VAL A 104 -43.25 7.47 33.17
C VAL A 104 -43.15 6.31 34.16
N ILE A 105 -42.79 5.10 33.73
CA ILE A 105 -42.65 3.95 34.63
C ILE A 105 -41.53 4.18 35.67
N VAL A 106 -40.37 4.65 35.24
CA VAL A 106 -39.21 4.90 36.14
C VAL A 106 -39.54 5.96 37.19
N ALA A 107 -40.20 7.04 36.79
CA ALA A 107 -40.62 8.10 37.71
C ALA A 107 -41.66 7.60 38.74
N ASN A 108 -42.65 6.81 38.30
CA ASN A 108 -43.63 6.18 39.20
C ASN A 108 -42.97 5.22 40.21
N VAL A 109 -41.99 4.42 39.77
CA VAL A 109 -41.25 3.52 40.67
C VAL A 109 -40.42 4.29 41.69
N LEU A 110 -39.74 5.37 41.26
CA LEU A 110 -38.99 6.27 42.13
C LEU A 110 -39.90 6.94 43.18
N GLU A 111 -41.06 7.42 42.76
CA GLU A 111 -42.05 8.01 43.67
C GLU A 111 -42.55 6.99 44.69
N LEU A 112 -42.87 5.77 44.26
CA LEU A 112 -43.33 4.69 45.14
C LEU A 112 -42.29 4.34 46.23
N VAL A 113 -41.01 4.32 45.85
CA VAL A 113 -39.88 4.08 46.77
C VAL A 113 -39.72 5.25 47.74
N MET A 114 -39.74 6.49 47.25
CA MET A 114 -39.57 7.69 48.09
C MET A 114 -40.73 7.92 49.05
N THR A 115 -41.95 7.62 48.64
CA THR A 115 -43.18 7.81 49.44
C THR A 115 -43.51 6.61 50.33
N ARG A 116 -42.68 5.54 50.33
CA ARG A 116 -42.91 4.29 51.06
C ARG A 116 -44.32 3.71 50.81
N GLY A 117 -44.81 3.80 49.56
CA GLY A 117 -46.14 3.32 49.17
C GLY A 117 -47.31 4.26 49.48
N GLY A 118 -47.04 5.46 50.01
CA GLY A 118 -48.05 6.45 50.40
C GLY A 118 -48.42 7.42 49.27
N SER A 119 -49.49 7.08 48.55
CA SER A 119 -50.29 7.92 47.64
C SER A 119 -49.89 7.97 46.14
N LEU A 120 -50.60 7.19 45.33
CA LEU A 120 -50.90 7.51 43.94
C LEU A 120 -52.15 8.39 43.92
N HIS A 121 -51.98 9.72 43.87
CA HIS A 121 -53.10 10.66 43.73
C HIS A 121 -53.30 11.07 42.27
N PRO A 122 -54.54 10.95 41.72
CA PRO A 122 -54.81 11.19 40.30
C PRO A 122 -54.55 12.64 39.83
N PHE A 123 -54.50 13.62 40.73
CA PHE A 123 -54.15 15.00 40.41
C PHE A 123 -52.65 15.24 40.21
N ASN A 124 -51.78 14.40 40.79
CA ASN A 124 -50.34 14.50 40.55
C ASN A 124 -49.96 13.85 39.22
N LEU A 125 -50.69 12.84 38.75
CA LEU A 125 -50.50 12.17 37.46
C LEU A 125 -50.47 13.15 36.26
N VAL A 126 -51.27 14.23 36.27
CA VAL A 126 -51.26 15.25 35.21
C VAL A 126 -49.99 16.10 35.25
N LYS A 127 -49.51 16.47 36.43
CA LYS A 127 -48.26 17.23 36.60
C LYS A 127 -47.04 16.38 36.25
N TYR A 128 -47.06 15.10 36.62
CA TYR A 128 -46.04 14.11 36.24
C TYR A 128 -46.01 13.91 34.72
N ALA A 129 -47.18 13.72 34.08
CA ALA A 129 -47.25 13.61 32.62
C ALA A 129 -46.72 14.86 31.89
N MET A 130 -46.97 16.07 32.42
CA MET A 130 -46.42 17.31 31.84
C MET A 130 -44.89 17.41 31.90
N LEU A 131 -44.23 16.71 32.84
CA LEU A 131 -42.79 16.75 33.06
C LEU A 131 -42.08 15.55 32.42
N GLU A 132 -42.67 14.36 32.52
CA GLU A 132 -42.10 13.08 32.07
C GLU A 132 -42.18 12.87 30.56
N VAL A 133 -43.21 13.42 29.91
CA VAL A 133 -43.35 13.36 28.45
C VAL A 133 -42.23 14.18 27.76
N PRO A 134 -41.98 15.45 28.11
CA PRO A 134 -40.82 16.20 27.58
C PRO A 134 -39.48 15.53 27.89
N LEU A 135 -39.32 14.92 29.07
CA LEU A 135 -38.11 14.17 29.42
C LEU A 135 -37.90 12.95 28.52
N GLY A 136 -38.96 12.18 28.24
CA GLY A 136 -38.91 11.04 27.32
C GLY A 136 -38.59 11.46 25.89
N ILE A 137 -39.17 12.57 25.43
CA ILE A 137 -38.84 13.19 24.13
C ILE A 137 -37.38 13.64 24.10
N GLY A 138 -36.90 14.30 25.16
CA GLY A 138 -35.51 14.76 25.28
C GLY A 138 -34.50 13.60 25.24
N LEU A 139 -34.78 12.51 25.97
CA LEU A 139 -33.95 11.29 25.94
C LEU A 139 -33.93 10.64 24.55
N TYR A 140 -35.05 10.64 23.84
CA TYR A 140 -35.11 10.16 22.46
C TYR A 140 -34.20 10.98 21.53
N PHE A 141 -34.24 12.32 21.63
CA PHE A 141 -33.36 13.19 20.85
C PHE A 141 -31.87 13.05 21.24
N LEU A 142 -31.56 12.87 22.52
CA LEU A 142 -30.18 12.60 22.96
C LEU A 142 -29.67 11.27 22.41
N ALA A 143 -30.52 10.25 22.35
CA ALA A 143 -30.17 8.97 21.76
C ALA A 143 -29.92 9.07 20.25
N SER A 144 -30.73 9.84 19.50
CA SER A 144 -30.51 10.05 18.05
C SER A 144 -29.25 10.87 17.75
N LEU A 145 -28.95 11.92 18.54
CA LEU A 145 -27.67 12.63 18.47
C LEU A 145 -26.48 11.71 18.76
N GLY A 146 -26.66 10.76 19.69
CA GLY A 146 -25.67 9.73 19.99
C GLY A 146 -25.33 8.84 18.79
N ASP A 147 -26.28 8.56 17.91
CA ASP A 147 -26.04 7.74 16.71
C ASP A 147 -25.24 8.48 15.66
N VAL A 148 -25.56 9.75 15.41
CA VAL A 148 -24.79 10.61 14.50
C VAL A 148 -23.33 10.66 14.96
N ALA A 149 -23.10 10.81 16.27
CA ALA A 149 -21.76 10.79 16.84
C ALA A 149 -21.07 9.41 16.70
N ARG A 150 -21.82 8.30 16.81
CA ARG A 150 -21.29 6.93 16.61
C ARG A 150 -20.91 6.68 15.16
N LYS A 151 -21.76 7.05 14.19
CA LYS A 151 -21.45 6.95 12.75
C LYS A 151 -20.17 7.70 12.40
N ALA A 152 -20.11 8.98 12.78
CA ALA A 152 -18.91 9.80 12.56
C ALA A 152 -17.65 9.23 13.25
N LYS A 153 -17.81 8.54 14.38
CA LYS A 153 -16.69 7.87 15.07
C LYS A 153 -16.20 6.65 14.29
N GLU A 154 -17.09 5.83 13.74
CA GLU A 154 -16.71 4.67 12.93
C GLU A 154 -16.07 5.09 11.60
N GLU A 155 -16.59 6.12 10.93
CA GLU A 155 -15.96 6.71 9.74
C GLU A 155 -14.54 7.20 10.04
N ARG A 156 -14.35 7.94 11.14
CA ARG A 156 -13.01 8.40 11.56
C ARG A 156 -12.05 7.25 11.84
N LYS A 157 -12.54 6.13 12.38
CA LYS A 157 -11.71 4.93 12.60
C LYS A 157 -11.32 4.31 11.26
N PHE A 158 -12.24 4.21 10.32
CA PHE A 158 -11.98 3.73 8.96
C PHE A 158 -10.87 4.56 8.29
N PHE A 159 -11.04 5.88 8.18
CA PHE A 159 -10.02 6.74 7.55
C PHE A 159 -8.68 6.70 8.28
N ARG A 160 -8.67 6.56 9.62
CA ARG A 160 -7.43 6.38 10.38
C ARG A 160 -6.73 5.07 10.02
N ALA A 161 -7.47 3.97 9.88
CA ALA A 161 -6.91 2.67 9.50
C ALA A 161 -6.32 2.71 8.08
N VAL A 162 -7.02 3.34 7.13
CA VAL A 162 -6.54 3.53 5.77
C VAL A 162 -5.27 4.38 5.74
N ARG A 163 -5.22 5.52 6.45
CA ARG A 163 -4.00 6.35 6.56
C ARG A 163 -2.82 5.60 7.17
N GLN A 164 -3.07 4.71 8.12
CA GLN A 164 -2.02 3.88 8.71
C GLN A 164 -1.46 2.87 7.70
N LYS A 165 -2.32 2.26 6.87
CA LYS A 165 -1.91 1.38 5.76
C LYS A 165 -1.11 2.15 4.70
N ASP A 166 -1.60 3.31 4.28
CA ASP A 166 -0.90 4.19 3.33
C ASP A 166 0.52 4.55 3.82
N LYS A 167 0.64 4.93 5.10
CA LYS A 167 1.93 5.23 5.73
C LYS A 167 2.86 4.01 5.72
N ARG A 168 2.33 2.82 5.98
CA ARG A 168 3.11 1.57 5.97
C ARG A 168 3.65 1.27 4.58
N LEU A 169 2.80 1.33 3.55
CA LEU A 169 3.21 1.10 2.15
C LEU A 169 4.32 2.05 1.71
N LYS A 170 4.16 3.36 1.97
CA LYS A 170 5.20 4.37 1.69
C LYS A 170 6.50 4.11 2.44
N THR A 171 6.40 3.53 3.64
CA THR A 171 7.58 3.18 4.44
C THR A 171 8.27 1.94 3.88
N GLU A 172 7.52 0.90 3.50
CA GLU A 172 8.05 -0.30 2.86
C GLU A 172 8.70 0.01 1.51
N GLU A 173 8.07 0.85 0.69
CA GLU A 173 8.64 1.37 -0.56
C GLU A 173 9.96 2.11 -0.31
N ARG A 174 9.98 3.02 0.66
CA ARG A 174 11.20 3.75 1.04
C ARG A 174 12.31 2.81 1.52
N TYR A 175 11.98 1.77 2.30
CA TYR A 175 12.96 0.78 2.72
C TYR A 175 13.50 -0.03 1.54
N ARG A 176 12.64 -0.42 0.59
CA ARG A 176 13.06 -1.07 -0.65
C ARG A 176 14.01 -0.20 -1.45
N THR A 177 13.67 1.08 -1.67
CA THR A 177 14.55 2.02 -2.36
C THR A 177 15.88 2.21 -1.63
N LEU A 178 15.86 2.34 -0.30
CA LEU A 178 17.09 2.45 0.49
C LEU A 178 17.94 1.20 0.39
N GLN A 179 17.32 0.01 0.39
CA GLN A 179 18.01 -1.25 0.21
C GLN A 179 18.61 -1.36 -1.20
N GLU A 180 17.88 -0.97 -2.24
CA GLU A 180 18.39 -0.92 -3.62
C GLU A 180 19.57 0.06 -3.76
N VAL A 181 19.53 1.20 -3.08
CA VAL A 181 20.63 2.18 -3.08
C VAL A 181 21.86 1.63 -2.36
N LEU A 182 21.69 1.07 -1.16
CA LEU A 182 22.79 0.49 -0.39
C LEU A 182 23.40 -0.75 -1.09
N GLU A 183 22.57 -1.62 -1.66
CA GLU A 183 23.03 -2.74 -2.48
C GLU A 183 23.67 -2.25 -3.79
N GLY A 184 23.22 -1.11 -4.33
CA GLY A 184 23.82 -0.43 -5.48
C GLY A 184 25.24 0.07 -5.24
N ASP A 185 25.53 0.63 -4.06
CA ASP A 185 26.88 1.06 -3.69
C ASP A 185 27.86 -0.13 -3.53
N VAL A 186 27.37 -1.25 -2.97
CA VAL A 186 28.14 -2.49 -2.85
C VAL A 186 28.41 -3.10 -4.23
N LEU A 187 27.37 -3.24 -5.06
CA LEU A 187 27.49 -3.74 -6.42
C LEU A 187 28.40 -2.84 -7.27
N GLN A 188 28.38 -1.52 -7.07
CA GLN A 188 29.26 -0.61 -7.78
C GLN A 188 30.73 -0.84 -7.44
N THR A 189 31.02 -1.15 -6.18
CA THR A 189 32.38 -1.47 -5.73
C THR A 189 32.86 -2.78 -6.34
N GLU A 190 32.05 -3.83 -6.25
CA GLU A 190 32.35 -5.14 -6.85
C GLU A 190 32.54 -5.04 -8.38
N ALA A 191 31.66 -4.30 -9.06
CA ALA A 191 31.72 -4.08 -10.50
C ALA A 191 33.03 -3.39 -10.93
N LEU A 192 33.47 -2.35 -10.19
CA LEU A 192 34.74 -1.69 -10.47
C LEU A 192 35.93 -2.64 -10.29
N THR A 193 35.91 -3.47 -9.23
CA THR A 193 36.93 -4.49 -9.03
C THR A 193 36.96 -5.49 -10.19
N ILE A 194 35.81 -5.95 -10.68
CA ILE A 194 35.73 -6.80 -11.88
C ILE A 194 36.36 -6.09 -13.07
N PHE A 195 35.94 -4.85 -13.37
CA PHE A 195 36.38 -4.13 -14.56
C PHE A 195 37.88 -3.84 -14.58
N GLU A 196 38.51 -3.63 -13.43
CA GLU A 196 39.96 -3.41 -13.30
C GLU A 196 40.81 -4.63 -13.71
N HIS A 197 40.23 -5.82 -13.77
CA HIS A 197 40.93 -7.03 -14.25
C HIS A 197 41.04 -7.09 -15.78
N TYR A 198 40.25 -6.31 -16.50
CA TYR A 198 40.15 -6.39 -17.95
C TYR A 198 40.88 -5.24 -18.64
N GLN A 199 41.69 -5.56 -19.65
CA GLN A 199 42.39 -4.56 -20.46
C GLN A 199 41.49 -3.97 -21.56
N GLY A 200 40.40 -4.66 -21.90
CA GLY A 200 39.47 -4.24 -22.92
C GLY A 200 38.08 -4.88 -22.80
N PRO A 201 37.09 -4.37 -23.53
CA PRO A 201 35.70 -4.83 -23.44
C PRO A 201 35.49 -6.25 -23.96
N GLU A 202 36.28 -6.70 -24.94
CA GLU A 202 36.12 -8.02 -25.57
C GLU A 202 36.32 -9.16 -24.57
N GLU A 203 37.44 -9.15 -23.84
CA GLU A 203 37.76 -10.13 -22.79
C GLU A 203 36.67 -10.17 -21.70
N PHE A 204 36.16 -8.99 -21.32
CA PHE A 204 35.07 -8.90 -20.35
C PHE A 204 33.78 -9.54 -20.87
N TRP A 205 33.36 -9.24 -22.11
CA TRP A 205 32.10 -9.76 -22.65
C TRP A 205 32.14 -11.27 -22.87
N GLU A 206 33.28 -11.80 -23.32
CA GLU A 206 33.47 -13.26 -23.43
C GLU A 206 33.31 -13.95 -22.07
N ASP A 207 33.98 -13.43 -21.04
CA ASP A 207 33.92 -14.00 -19.69
C ASP A 207 32.52 -13.81 -19.07
N TYR A 208 31.88 -12.66 -19.28
CA TYR A 208 30.52 -12.39 -18.83
C TYR A 208 29.48 -13.35 -19.45
N GLU A 209 29.60 -13.65 -20.74
CA GLU A 209 28.72 -14.62 -21.42
C GLU A 209 28.94 -16.04 -20.87
N ARG A 210 30.20 -16.42 -20.60
CA ARG A 210 30.52 -17.71 -19.97
C ARG A 210 29.88 -17.83 -18.59
N VAL A 211 29.97 -16.80 -17.76
CA VAL A 211 29.34 -16.76 -16.43
C VAL A 211 27.81 -16.94 -16.54
N LEU A 212 27.15 -16.25 -17.47
CA LEU A 212 25.70 -16.39 -17.69
C LEU A 212 25.30 -17.79 -18.16
N SER A 213 26.16 -18.47 -18.92
CA SER A 213 25.84 -19.77 -19.52
C SER A 213 25.87 -20.96 -18.54
N ILE A 214 26.58 -20.83 -17.40
CA ILE A 214 26.86 -21.94 -16.49
C ILE A 214 25.93 -21.93 -15.23
N ASP A 215 25.23 -20.82 -14.96
CA ASP A 215 24.42 -20.57 -13.75
C ASP A 215 25.19 -20.84 -12.44
N PRO A 216 25.88 -19.82 -11.87
CA PRO A 216 26.79 -19.98 -10.74
C PRO A 216 26.04 -20.13 -9.40
N THR A 217 25.36 -21.25 -9.21
CA THR A 217 24.65 -21.61 -7.95
C THR A 217 25.37 -22.70 -7.16
N THR A 218 26.48 -23.24 -7.67
CA THR A 218 27.24 -24.32 -7.03
C THR A 218 28.75 -24.09 -7.13
N ASP A 219 29.51 -24.59 -6.16
CA ASP A 219 30.99 -24.51 -6.18
C ASP A 219 31.59 -25.19 -7.42
N ARG A 220 30.96 -26.26 -7.91
CA ARG A 220 31.35 -26.94 -9.14
C ARG A 220 31.17 -26.06 -10.39
N ALA A 221 30.13 -25.22 -10.40
CA ALA A 221 29.91 -24.24 -11.45
C ALA A 221 31.01 -23.16 -11.43
N MET A 222 31.42 -22.72 -10.24
CA MET A 222 32.55 -21.79 -10.07
C MET A 222 33.86 -22.33 -10.61
N ASP A 223 34.22 -23.57 -10.27
CA ASP A 223 35.45 -24.20 -10.79
C ASP A 223 35.44 -24.29 -12.33
N THR A 224 34.27 -24.52 -12.91
CA THR A 224 34.09 -24.60 -14.37
C THR A 224 34.21 -23.22 -15.02
N ILE A 225 33.61 -22.20 -14.41
CA ILE A 225 33.70 -20.79 -14.84
C ILE A 225 35.16 -20.35 -14.78
N ALA A 226 35.82 -20.45 -13.62
CA ALA A 226 37.21 -20.02 -13.41
C ALA A 226 38.18 -20.71 -14.38
N GLY A 227 38.02 -22.01 -14.63
CA GLY A 227 38.86 -22.75 -15.58
C GLY A 227 38.65 -22.38 -17.06
N SER A 228 37.59 -21.64 -17.38
CA SER A 228 37.20 -21.27 -18.75
C SER A 228 37.36 -19.77 -19.06
N MET A 229 37.68 -18.96 -18.06
CA MET A 229 37.76 -17.50 -18.20
C MET A 229 39.15 -17.03 -18.64
N SER A 230 39.17 -15.90 -19.35
CA SER A 230 40.40 -15.17 -19.66
C SER A 230 41.04 -14.58 -18.40
N GLN A 231 40.20 -14.14 -17.44
CA GLN A 231 40.61 -13.67 -16.12
C GLN A 231 39.95 -14.53 -15.03
N PRO A 232 40.63 -15.59 -14.54
CA PRO A 232 40.01 -16.67 -13.76
C PRO A 232 39.42 -16.26 -12.41
N ASN A 233 39.80 -15.09 -11.86
CA ASN A 233 39.36 -14.63 -10.54
C ASN A 233 38.60 -13.30 -10.58
N ALA A 234 38.35 -12.74 -11.77
CA ALA A 234 37.80 -11.39 -11.87
C ALA A 234 36.39 -11.28 -11.26
N PHE A 235 35.62 -12.38 -11.27
CA PHE A 235 34.24 -12.44 -10.81
C PHE A 235 34.07 -13.12 -9.44
N ASP A 236 35.15 -13.56 -8.78
CA ASP A 236 35.08 -14.41 -7.58
C ASP A 236 34.26 -13.78 -6.46
N ASP A 237 34.58 -12.53 -6.08
CA ASP A 237 33.89 -11.83 -5.00
C ASP A 237 32.39 -11.58 -5.33
N PHE A 238 32.11 -11.28 -6.61
CA PHE A 238 30.74 -11.08 -7.08
C PHE A 238 29.94 -12.39 -7.04
N LEU A 239 30.54 -13.50 -7.47
CA LEU A 239 29.87 -14.80 -7.58
C LEU A 239 29.81 -15.59 -6.26
N ASP A 240 30.74 -15.39 -5.34
CA ASP A 240 30.78 -16.05 -4.02
C ASP A 240 29.49 -15.82 -3.22
N MET A 241 28.92 -14.62 -3.31
CA MET A 241 27.63 -14.32 -2.68
C MET A 241 26.44 -15.00 -3.38
N HIS A 242 26.56 -15.32 -4.66
CA HIS A 242 25.52 -15.99 -5.44
C HIS A 242 25.52 -17.50 -5.16
N THR A 243 26.69 -18.12 -5.05
CA THR A 243 26.86 -19.56 -4.77
C THR A 243 26.50 -19.93 -3.33
N LYS A 244 26.78 -19.04 -2.37
CA LYS A 244 26.38 -19.21 -0.96
C LYS A 244 24.89 -19.02 -0.71
N GLY A 245 24.10 -18.69 -1.74
CA GLY A 245 22.66 -18.52 -1.65
C GLY A 245 22.22 -17.28 -0.85
N HIS A 246 23.07 -16.25 -0.77
CA HIS A 246 22.73 -15.01 -0.06
C HIS A 246 21.69 -14.16 -0.81
N TYR A 247 21.44 -14.44 -2.09
CA TYR A 247 20.48 -13.73 -2.93
C TYR A 247 19.40 -14.67 -3.48
N SER A 248 18.14 -14.20 -3.45
CA SER A 248 17.03 -14.82 -4.17
C SER A 248 17.23 -14.73 -5.68
N ASP A 249 16.52 -15.57 -6.43
CA ASP A 249 16.64 -15.65 -7.89
C ASP A 249 16.45 -14.28 -8.57
N ASP A 250 15.37 -13.56 -8.22
CA ASP A 250 15.10 -12.20 -8.71
C ASP A 250 16.25 -11.21 -8.43
N LYS A 251 16.93 -11.36 -7.27
CA LYS A 251 18.05 -10.50 -6.89
C LYS A 251 19.32 -10.86 -7.66
N ARG A 252 19.56 -12.14 -7.93
CA ARG A 252 20.68 -12.58 -8.78
C ARG A 252 20.53 -12.01 -10.18
N GLU A 253 19.33 -12.15 -10.77
CA GLU A 253 19.02 -11.59 -12.09
C GLU A 253 19.21 -10.07 -12.13
N PHE A 254 18.68 -9.35 -11.13
CA PHE A 254 18.89 -7.90 -11.02
C PHE A 254 20.37 -7.51 -10.98
N ARG A 255 21.18 -8.22 -10.18
CA ARG A 255 22.62 -7.92 -10.04
C ARG A 255 23.38 -8.14 -11.36
N PHE A 256 23.11 -9.22 -12.09
CA PHE A 256 23.69 -9.46 -13.41
C PHE A 256 23.28 -8.38 -14.42
N ASN A 257 21.99 -8.08 -14.53
CA ASN A 257 21.49 -7.02 -15.42
C ASN A 257 22.11 -5.66 -15.10
N LYS A 258 22.29 -5.36 -13.81
CA LYS A 258 22.92 -4.11 -13.39
C LYS A 258 24.41 -4.09 -13.68
N LEU A 259 25.13 -5.20 -13.47
CA LEU A 259 26.54 -5.35 -13.86
C LEU A 259 26.74 -5.13 -15.36
N PHE A 260 25.86 -5.67 -16.22
CA PHE A 260 25.85 -5.42 -17.66
C PHE A 260 25.79 -3.92 -18.00
N VAL A 261 24.81 -3.20 -17.42
CA VAL A 261 24.62 -1.76 -17.67
C VAL A 261 25.84 -0.95 -17.20
N MET A 262 26.42 -1.34 -16.07
CA MET A 262 27.62 -0.69 -15.51
C MET A 262 28.84 -0.93 -16.38
N ALA A 263 29.06 -2.16 -16.86
CA ALA A 263 30.15 -2.50 -17.76
C ALA A 263 30.06 -1.72 -19.07
N HIS A 264 28.86 -1.68 -19.67
CA HIS A 264 28.61 -0.90 -20.87
C HIS A 264 28.96 0.58 -20.67
N SER A 265 28.52 1.17 -19.56
CA SER A 265 28.82 2.57 -19.22
C SER A 265 30.32 2.81 -18.99
N TYR A 266 31.00 1.87 -18.34
CA TYR A 266 32.44 1.94 -18.03
C TYR A 266 33.30 1.90 -19.30
N PHE A 267 33.11 0.90 -20.16
CA PHE A 267 33.92 0.74 -21.36
C PHE A 267 33.64 1.81 -22.42
N VAL A 268 32.39 2.28 -22.54
CA VAL A 268 32.05 3.43 -23.40
C VAL A 268 32.79 4.70 -22.95
N GLN A 269 32.97 4.90 -21.65
CA GLN A 269 33.71 6.05 -21.12
C GLN A 269 35.22 5.93 -21.35
N GLN A 270 35.78 4.72 -21.33
CA GLN A 270 37.20 4.51 -21.57
C GLN A 270 37.61 4.71 -23.04
N ASP A 271 36.84 4.16 -23.98
CA ASP A 271 37.06 4.39 -25.41
C ASP A 271 35.75 4.30 -26.20
N THR A 272 35.05 5.42 -26.32
CA THR A 272 33.75 5.48 -27.02
C THR A 272 33.85 5.02 -28.49
N LYS A 273 34.96 5.31 -29.18
CA LYS A 273 35.09 5.01 -30.62
C LYS A 273 35.52 3.57 -30.85
N GLY A 274 36.52 3.08 -30.12
CA GLY A 274 36.96 1.68 -30.19
C GLY A 274 35.88 0.72 -29.71
N TYR A 275 35.17 1.06 -28.63
CA TYR A 275 34.05 0.26 -28.12
C TYR A 275 32.90 0.15 -29.12
N ALA A 276 32.49 1.27 -29.73
CA ALA A 276 31.42 1.25 -30.73
C ALA A 276 31.79 0.43 -31.97
N LEU A 277 33.06 0.46 -32.40
CA LEU A 277 33.55 -0.34 -33.53
C LEU A 277 33.61 -1.84 -33.17
N ALA A 278 34.17 -2.20 -32.02
CA ALA A 278 34.25 -3.59 -31.56
C ALA A 278 32.86 -4.25 -31.43
N GLN A 279 31.86 -3.52 -30.93
CA GLN A 279 30.48 -4.02 -30.82
C GLN A 279 29.77 -4.20 -32.18
N LEU A 280 30.24 -3.53 -33.23
CA LEU A 280 29.73 -3.68 -34.60
C LEU A 280 30.42 -4.83 -35.35
N GLU A 281 31.69 -5.11 -35.05
CA GLU A 281 32.47 -6.18 -35.69
C GLU A 281 32.09 -7.58 -35.17
N VAL A 282 31.73 -7.73 -33.88
CA VAL A 282 31.31 -9.01 -33.27
C VAL A 282 29.97 -9.55 -33.82
N ARG A 283 29.22 -8.77 -34.63
CA ARG A 283 27.91 -9.15 -35.19
C ARG A 283 27.93 -9.50 -36.70
N GLN A 284 29.10 -9.68 -37.30
CA GLN A 284 29.25 -10.23 -38.66
C GLN A 284 29.78 -11.66 -38.62
#